data_AF-A0A4S2HDW6-F1
#
_entry.id   AF-A0A4S2HDW6-F1
#
_cell.length_a   1.000
_cell.length_b   1.000
_cell.length_c   1.000
_cell.angle_alpha   90.00
_cell.angle_beta   90.00
_cell.angle_gamma   90.00
#
_symmetry.space_group_name_H-M   'P 1'
#
loop_
_entity.id
_entity.type
_entity.pdbx_description
1 polymer ?
#
loop_
_entity_poly.entity_id
_entity_poly.type
_entity_poly.pdbx_seq_one_letter_code
_entity_poly.pdbx_strand_id
1 'polypeptide(L)'
;MKRTNLIKATLVAGLAGAALSAGSATAQEAPAFDFAVETVSLQTTRDVARVYARLSDEAASYCGSLIQQGYETTGALSLCQSDVVDVVVQRIGDAQLSRYHDQVQSRSARPYATALN
;
A
#
# COMPACT_ATOMS: atom_id res chain seq x y z
N MET A 1 -21.06 32.42 17.51
CA MET A 1 -20.54 31.70 16.33
C MET A 1 -19.49 30.69 16.82
N LYS A 2 -19.82 29.40 16.85
CA LYS A 2 -18.97 28.34 17.41
C LYS A 2 -18.12 27.77 16.26
N ARG A 3 -16.82 28.05 16.26
CA ARG A 3 -15.87 27.49 15.28
C ARG A 3 -15.65 26.02 15.64
N THR A 4 -16.33 25.13 14.94
CA THR A 4 -16.09 23.68 15.01
C THR A 4 -14.70 23.43 14.45
N ASN A 5 -13.72 23.20 15.33
CA ASN A 5 -12.37 22.78 14.93
C ASN A 5 -12.48 21.41 14.26
N LEU A 6 -12.39 21.38 12.93
CA LEU A 6 -12.20 20.16 12.15
C LEU A 6 -10.81 19.64 12.50
N ILE A 7 -10.75 18.61 13.35
CA ILE A 7 -9.50 17.92 13.67
C ILE A 7 -9.08 17.18 12.40
N LYS A 8 -8.19 17.78 11.60
CA LYS A 8 -7.45 17.07 10.56
C LYS A 8 -6.46 16.14 11.25
N ALA A 9 -6.89 14.91 11.53
CA ALA A 9 -5.99 13.86 11.96
C ALA A 9 -5.20 13.36 10.73
N THR A 10 -3.89 13.23 10.85
CA THR A 10 -3.03 12.63 9.82
C THR A 10 -2.61 11.25 10.31
N LEU A 11 -2.85 10.23 9.49
CA LEU A 11 -2.40 8.87 9.74
C LEU A 11 -1.08 8.66 8.98
N VAL A 12 -0.07 8.15 9.67
CA VAL A 12 1.25 7.86 9.10
C VAL A 12 1.49 6.36 9.25
N ALA A 13 1.71 5.69 8.13
CA ALA A 13 2.10 4.29 8.08
C ALA A 13 3.56 4.20 7.62
N GLY A 14 4.46 3.92 8.56
CA GLY A 14 5.87 3.65 8.28
C GLY A 14 6.15 2.15 8.29
N LEU A 15 6.88 1.64 7.32
CA LEU A 15 7.34 0.26 7.20
C LEU A 15 8.87 0.24 7.37
N ALA A 16 9.36 -0.41 8.43
CA ALA A 16 10.78 -0.71 8.55
C ALA A 16 11.10 -1.86 7.59
N GLY A 17 12.02 -1.63 6.66
CA GLY A 17 12.36 -2.56 5.59
C GLY A 17 13.03 -3.83 6.11
N ALA A 18 12.23 -4.81 6.51
CA ALA A 18 12.70 -6.19 6.63
C ALA A 18 12.66 -6.80 5.22
N ALA A 19 13.83 -6.99 4.61
CA ALA A 19 13.94 -7.76 3.38
C ALA A 19 13.35 -9.16 3.64
N LEU A 20 12.22 -9.48 3.01
CA LEU A 20 11.50 -10.75 3.14
C LEU A 20 12.22 -11.92 2.42
N SER A 21 13.48 -11.74 2.06
CA SER A 21 14.26 -12.69 1.29
C SER A 21 14.80 -13.79 2.21
N ALA A 22 14.16 -14.95 2.15
CA ALA A 22 14.71 -16.22 2.64
C ALA A 22 16.06 -16.50 1.96
N GLY A 23 17.15 -16.02 2.54
CA GLY A 23 18.49 -16.18 1.99
C GLY A 23 19.47 -15.36 2.80
N SER A 24 20.16 -16.02 3.72
CA SER A 24 21.23 -15.46 4.54
C SER A 24 22.32 -14.82 3.68
N ALA A 25 22.24 -13.50 3.47
CA ALA A 25 23.31 -12.65 2.99
C ALA A 25 23.03 -11.26 3.56
N THR A 26 24.03 -10.70 4.26
CA THR A 26 24.10 -9.33 4.83
C THR A 26 22.79 -8.54 4.74
N ALA A 27 22.07 -8.43 5.85
CA ALA A 27 20.86 -7.62 6.00
C ALA A 27 21.20 -6.14 5.73
N GLN A 28 21.25 -5.80 4.44
CA GLN A 28 21.38 -4.46 3.97
C GLN A 28 20.00 -3.85 4.27
N GLU A 29 19.94 -2.96 5.25
CA GLU A 29 18.69 -2.34 5.70
C GLU A 29 17.99 -1.70 4.49
N ALA A 30 16.88 -2.31 4.08
CA ALA A 30 16.11 -1.76 2.98
C ALA A 30 15.55 -0.39 3.41
N PRO A 31 15.49 0.58 2.50
CA PRO A 31 14.95 1.91 2.79
C PRO A 31 13.55 1.79 3.42
N ALA A 32 13.27 2.63 4.42
CA ALA A 32 11.94 2.66 5.02
C ALA A 32 10.93 3.23 4.02
N PHE A 33 9.74 2.64 3.99
CA PHE A 33 8.59 3.17 3.24
C PHE A 33 7.71 3.95 4.20
N ASP A 34 7.48 5.24 3.94
CA ASP A 34 6.59 6.08 4.74
C ASP A 34 5.43 6.59 3.88
N PHE A 35 4.21 6.40 4.37
CA PHE A 35 3.01 6.86 3.69
C PHE A 35 2.10 7.60 4.65
N ALA A 36 1.86 8.88 4.34
CA ALA A 36 0.98 9.74 5.10
C ALA A 36 -0.33 10.01 4.36
N VAL A 37 -1.45 9.89 5.08
CA VAL A 37 -2.79 10.21 4.60
C VAL A 37 -3.55 11.07 5.61
N GLU A 38 -4.27 12.08 5.13
CA GLU A 38 -5.19 12.83 5.98
C GLU A 38 -6.49 12.03 6.17
N THR A 39 -7.00 11.95 7.40
CA THR A 39 -8.22 11.18 7.73
C THR A 39 -9.45 11.70 6.98
N VAL A 40 -9.46 12.99 6.61
CA VAL A 40 -10.53 13.57 5.76
C VAL A 40 -10.57 12.94 4.36
N SER A 41 -9.43 12.48 3.85
CA SER A 41 -9.32 11.80 2.55
C SER A 41 -9.83 10.36 2.57
N LEU A 42 -10.25 9.85 3.74
CA LEU A 42 -10.82 8.51 3.91
C LEU A 42 -12.35 8.54 4.15
N GLN A 43 -12.97 9.73 4.08
CA GLN A 43 -14.40 9.90 4.37
C GLN A 43 -15.32 9.54 3.21
N THR A 44 -14.83 9.60 1.97
CA THR A 44 -15.63 9.30 0.78
C THR A 44 -14.96 8.23 -0.06
N THR A 45 -15.76 7.40 -0.73
CA THR A 45 -15.25 6.34 -1.61
C THR A 45 -14.37 6.90 -2.74
N ARG A 46 -14.68 8.10 -3.25
CA ARG A 46 -13.86 8.75 -4.29
C ARG A 46 -12.48 9.15 -3.74
N ASP A 47 -12.41 9.64 -2.51
CA ASP A 47 -11.15 10.06 -1.91
C ASP A 47 -10.33 8.84 -1.47
N VAL A 48 -10.97 7.80 -0.93
CA VAL A 48 -10.35 6.50 -0.65
C VAL A 48 -9.74 5.90 -1.91
N ALA A 49 -10.45 5.93 -3.04
CA ALA A 49 -9.92 5.46 -4.32
C ALA A 49 -8.67 6.24 -4.76
N ARG A 50 -8.64 7.57 -4.53
CA ARG A 50 -7.48 8.42 -4.83
C ARG A 50 -6.30 8.13 -3.91
N VAL A 51 -6.54 7.95 -2.61
CA VAL A 51 -5.52 7.54 -1.63
C VAL A 51 -4.95 6.18 -2.01
N TYR A 52 -5.81 5.23 -2.36
CA TYR A 52 -5.39 3.88 -2.74
C TYR A 52 -4.56 3.87 -4.04
N ALA A 53 -4.96 4.66 -5.04
CA ALA A 53 -4.18 4.82 -6.27
C ALA A 53 -2.79 5.42 -5.98
N ARG A 54 -2.74 6.49 -5.18
CA ARG A 54 -1.47 7.11 -4.74
C ARG A 54 -0.59 6.09 -4.00
N LEU A 55 -1.16 5.32 -3.07
CA LEU A 55 -0.45 4.27 -2.35
C LEU A 55 0.14 3.23 -3.31
N SER A 56 -0.63 2.80 -4.31
CA SER A 56 -0.18 1.83 -5.31
C SER A 56 0.98 2.38 -6.15
N ASP A 57 0.91 3.64 -6.57
CA ASP A 57 1.99 4.31 -7.33
C ASP A 57 3.26 4.50 -6.49
N GLU A 58 3.13 4.86 -5.22
CA GLU A 58 4.26 4.99 -4.29
C GLU A 58 4.89 3.63 -3.98
N ALA A 59 4.08 2.59 -3.78
CA ALA A 59 4.56 1.22 -3.63
C ALA A 59 5.32 0.73 -4.88
N ALA A 60 4.80 1.03 -6.07
CA ALA A 60 5.49 0.71 -7.33
C ALA A 60 6.84 1.43 -7.45
N SER A 61 6.87 2.71 -7.10
CA SER A 61 8.12 3.50 -7.10
C SER A 61 9.12 2.97 -6.08
N TYR A 62 8.65 2.63 -4.88
CA TYR A 62 9.48 2.06 -3.82
C TYR A 62 10.09 0.72 -4.23
N CYS A 63 9.26 -0.23 -4.68
CA CYS A 63 9.74 -1.54 -5.13
C CYS A 63 10.67 -1.43 -6.35
N GLY A 64 10.39 -0.51 -7.27
CA GLY A 64 11.29 -0.19 -8.38
C GLY A 64 12.66 0.31 -7.89
N SER A 65 12.67 1.15 -6.85
CA SER A 65 13.92 1.62 -6.24
C SER A 65 14.70 0.51 -5.53
N LEU A 66 14.02 -0.46 -4.91
CA LEU A 66 14.66 -1.62 -4.28
C LEU A 66 15.38 -2.49 -5.32
N ILE A 67 14.76 -2.69 -6.48
CA ILE A 67 15.37 -3.45 -7.58
C ILE A 67 16.58 -2.72 -8.15
N GLN A 68 16.48 -1.40 -8.38
CA GLN A 68 17.60 -0.60 -8.87
C GLN A 68 18.80 -0.60 -7.91
N GLN A 69 18.53 -0.68 -6.60
CA GLN A 69 19.55 -0.72 -5.56
C GLN A 69 20.03 -2.16 -5.24
N GLY A 70 19.48 -3.18 -5.92
CA GLY A 70 19.87 -4.58 -5.75
C GLY A 70 19.35 -5.27 -4.49
N TYR A 71 18.36 -4.68 -3.80
CA TYR A 71 17.69 -5.32 -2.65
C TYR A 71 16.67 -6.38 -3.07
N GLU A 72 16.09 -6.24 -4.26
CA GLU A 72 15.03 -7.10 -4.78
C GLU A 72 15.28 -7.44 -6.27
N THR A 73 14.59 -8.46 -6.78
CA THR A 73 14.67 -8.85 -8.19
C THR A 73 13.47 -8.35 -8.99
N THR A 74 13.62 -8.14 -10.30
CA THR A 74 12.52 -7.70 -11.17
C THR A 74 11.32 -8.65 -11.15
N GLY A 75 11.54 -9.95 -10.92
CA GLY A 75 10.47 -10.94 -10.77
C GLY A 75 9.66 -10.79 -9.48
N ALA A 76 10.20 -10.13 -8.46
CA ALA A 76 9.53 -9.87 -7.19
C ALA A 76 8.69 -8.58 -7.19
N LEU A 77 8.77 -7.75 -8.25
CA LEU A 77 8.13 -6.42 -8.30
C LEU A 77 6.63 -6.47 -7.96
N SER A 78 5.87 -7.40 -8.55
CA SER A 78 4.43 -7.51 -8.30
C SER A 78 4.10 -7.97 -6.87
N LEU A 79 4.94 -8.82 -6.29
CA LEU A 79 4.76 -9.31 -4.92
C LEU A 79 5.11 -8.21 -3.92
N CYS A 80 6.25 -7.53 -4.11
CA CYS A 80 6.65 -6.38 -3.31
C CYS A 80 5.57 -5.29 -3.31
N GLN A 81 5.01 -4.95 -4.47
CA GLN A 81 3.94 -3.94 -4.55
C GLN A 81 2.71 -4.38 -3.75
N SER A 82 2.29 -5.65 -3.90
CA SER A 82 1.15 -6.18 -3.17
C SER A 82 1.38 -6.17 -1.66
N ASP A 83 2.54 -6.60 -1.20
CA ASP A 83 2.90 -6.66 0.22
C ASP A 83 2.97 -5.26 0.84
N VAL A 84 3.58 -4.30 0.15
CA VAL A 84 3.65 -2.90 0.64
C VAL A 84 2.25 -2.30 0.77
N VAL A 85 1.39 -2.49 -0.23
CA VAL A 85 0.02 -1.97 -0.18
C VAL A 85 -0.78 -2.65 0.94
N ASP A 86 -0.71 -3.98 1.06
CA ASP A 86 -1.42 -4.73 2.12
C ASP A 86 -0.99 -4.27 3.52
N VAL A 87 0.32 -4.20 3.78
CA VAL A 87 0.80 -3.80 5.11
C VAL A 87 0.46 -2.35 5.43
N VAL A 88 0.51 -1.44 4.45
CA VAL A 88 0.14 -0.04 4.67
C VAL A 88 -1.35 0.10 4.96
N VAL A 89 -2.21 -0.60 4.22
CA VAL A 89 -3.66 -0.63 4.48
C VAL A 89 -3.94 -1.17 5.88
N GLN A 90 -3.30 -2.27 6.27
CA GLN A 90 -3.42 -2.84 7.61
C GLN A 90 -2.92 -1.88 8.71
N ARG A 91 -1.80 -1.18 8.49
CA ARG A 91 -1.25 -0.20 9.45
C ARG A 91 -2.12 1.04 9.61
N ILE A 92 -2.68 1.55 8.52
CA ILE A 92 -3.64 2.68 8.57
C ILE A 92 -4.88 2.26 9.35
N GLY A 93 -5.33 1.01 9.18
CA GLY A 93 -6.42 0.44 9.97
C GLY A 93 -7.79 1.07 9.69
N ASP A 94 -7.94 1.81 8.59
CA ASP A 94 -9.19 2.46 8.22
C ASP A 94 -10.12 1.46 7.52
N ALA A 95 -11.38 1.42 7.98
CA ALA A 95 -12.36 0.45 7.50
C ALA A 95 -12.79 0.71 6.05
N GLN A 96 -12.83 1.96 5.59
CA GLN A 96 -13.18 2.27 4.20
C GLN A 96 -12.04 1.88 3.27
N LEU A 97 -10.81 2.19 3.64
CA LEU A 97 -9.61 1.82 2.88
C LEU A 97 -9.45 0.30 2.78
N SER A 98 -9.64 -0.42 3.88
CA SER A 98 -9.58 -1.90 3.90
C SER A 98 -10.64 -2.52 2.98
N ARG A 99 -11.89 -2.06 3.04
CA ARG A 99 -12.95 -2.54 2.14
C ARG A 99 -12.66 -2.24 0.68
N TYR A 100 -12.07 -1.08 0.39
CA TYR A 100 -11.69 -0.73 -0.99
C TYR A 100 -10.57 -1.64 -1.49
N HIS A 101 -9.57 -1.92 -0.66
CA HIS A 101 -8.50 -2.87 -0.95
C HIS A 101 -9.04 -4.27 -1.29
N ASP A 102 -9.93 -4.82 -0.47
CA ASP A 102 -10.58 -6.11 -0.71
C ASP A 102 -11.36 -6.14 -2.04
N GLN A 103 -12.05 -5.03 -2.38
CA GLN A 103 -12.77 -4.90 -3.65
C GLN A 103 -11.82 -4.89 -4.86
N VAL A 104 -10.66 -4.26 -4.73
CA VAL A 104 -9.64 -4.26 -5.80
C VAL A 104 -9.04 -5.66 -5.95
N GLN A 105 -8.62 -6.30 -4.86
CA GLN A 105 -8.07 -7.67 -4.89
C GLN A 105 -9.05 -8.68 -5.49
N SER A 106 -10.32 -8.64 -5.07
CA SER A 106 -11.36 -9.57 -5.56
C SER A 106 -11.69 -9.37 -7.05
N ARG A 107 -11.51 -8.17 -7.60
CA ARG A 107 -11.61 -7.92 -9.05
C ARG A 107 -10.42 -8.50 -9.80
N SER A 108 -9.22 -8.33 -9.27
CA SER A 108 -7.98 -8.87 -9.85
C SER A 108 -7.94 -10.41 -9.84
N ALA A 109 -8.60 -11.05 -8.87
CA ALA A 109 -8.71 -12.51 -8.76
C ALA A 109 -9.78 -13.14 -9.67
N ARG A 110 -10.60 -12.34 -10.37
CA ARG A 110 -11.73 -12.81 -11.18
C ARG A 110 -11.51 -13.13 -12.68
N PRO A 111 -10.30 -13.23 -13.27
CA PRO A 111 -10.19 -13.45 -14.70
C PRO A 111 -10.58 -14.87 -15.20
N TYR A 112 -10.93 -15.81 -14.32
CA TYR A 112 -11.18 -17.22 -14.72
C TYR A 112 -12.63 -17.72 -14.64
N ALA A 113 -13.59 -16.95 -14.13
CA ALA A 113 -14.96 -17.46 -13.90
C ALA A 113 -15.91 -17.35 -15.11
N THR A 114 -15.52 -16.67 -16.20
CA THR A 114 -16.40 -16.41 -17.36
C THR A 114 -15.94 -17.08 -18.68
N ALA A 115 -14.89 -17.90 -18.66
CA ALA A 115 -14.40 -18.61 -19.86
C ALA A 115 -14.91 -20.06 -19.99
N LEU A 116 -15.92 -20.46 -19.20
CA LEU A 116 -16.57 -21.78 -19.26
C LEU A 116 -18.09 -21.60 -19.38
N ASN A 117 -18.57 -21.21 -20.57
CA ASN A 117 -19.92 -21.50 -21.04
C ASN A 117 -19.92 -21.56 -22.57
#